data_AF-A0A8S1PQH4-F1
#
_entry.id   AF-A0A8S1PQH4-F1
#
_cell.length_a   1.000
_cell.length_b   1.000
_cell.length_c   1.000
_cell.angle_alpha   90.00
_cell.angle_beta   90.00
_cell.angle_gamma   90.00
#
_symmetry.space_group_name_H-M   'P 1'
#
loop_
_entity.id
_entity.type
_entity.pdbx_description
1 polymer ?
#
loop_
_entity_poly.entity_id
_entity_poly.type
_entity_poly.pdbx_seq_one_letter_code
_entity_poly.pdbx_strand_id
1 'polypeptide(L)'
;MGVYNLWKLLAAAGRNVDITSLRGLRVAIDVSIWMIKLLHGMSNAGVNYENVHLIGILKRIMFILENGIKPIFVFDGQPPELKRQTLIKRAQQRQQYNINLQKLAEKYVVKLIEKGYDLTLGSLWLGFVLVFIGMIVGVKYYQDGYDTIASTWWIEVGLTILGFLNLIKAFSNEPQSSEDYQRQV
;
A
#
# COMPACT_ATOMS: atom_id res chain seq x y z
N MET A 1 -3.14 14.56 -17.36
CA MET A 1 -1.93 15.08 -18.05
C MET A 1 -2.37 15.59 -19.42
N GLY A 2 -1.94 16.79 -19.85
CA GLY A 2 -2.32 17.38 -21.14
C GLY A 2 -2.95 18.77 -20.99
N VAL A 3 -3.55 19.26 -22.08
CA VAL A 3 -4.30 20.53 -22.12
C VAL A 3 -5.65 20.36 -21.45
N TYR A 4 -6.01 21.29 -20.57
CA TYR A 4 -7.26 21.22 -19.80
C TYR A 4 -8.48 21.32 -20.72
N ASN A 5 -9.47 20.41 -20.53
CA ASN A 5 -10.72 20.33 -21.29
C ASN A 5 -10.63 20.18 -22.82
N LEU A 6 -9.44 19.95 -23.39
CA LEU A 6 -9.25 19.83 -24.85
C LEU A 6 -10.17 18.77 -25.48
N TRP A 7 -10.32 17.61 -24.84
CA TRP A 7 -11.17 16.52 -25.34
C TRP A 7 -12.64 16.89 -25.44
N LYS A 8 -13.15 17.74 -24.54
CA LYS A 8 -14.55 18.21 -24.60
C LYS A 8 -14.79 19.09 -25.82
N LEU A 9 -13.80 19.91 -26.17
CA LEU A 9 -13.86 20.78 -27.35
C LEU A 9 -13.77 19.99 -28.65
N LEU A 10 -12.90 18.97 -28.68
CA LEU A 10 -12.67 18.15 -29.88
C LEU A 10 -13.72 17.04 -30.07
N ALA A 11 -14.63 16.83 -29.11
CA ALA A 11 -15.64 15.77 -29.17
C ALA A 11 -16.48 15.81 -30.45
N ALA A 12 -16.79 17.00 -30.97
CA ALA A 12 -17.55 17.17 -32.22
C ALA A 12 -16.79 16.76 -33.49
N ALA A 13 -15.45 16.74 -33.45
CA ALA A 13 -14.59 16.41 -34.59
C ALA A 13 -13.90 15.04 -34.44
N GLY A 14 -14.00 14.41 -33.28
CA GLY A 14 -13.39 13.12 -32.99
C GLY A 14 -14.06 11.98 -33.75
N ARG A 15 -13.26 11.13 -34.41
CA ARG A 15 -13.73 9.88 -35.01
C ARG A 15 -13.14 8.70 -34.24
N ASN A 16 -14.00 7.75 -33.87
CA ASN A 16 -13.54 6.48 -33.34
C ASN A 16 -12.95 5.64 -34.47
N VAL A 17 -11.78 5.09 -34.22
CA VAL A 17 -11.02 4.30 -35.19
C VAL A 17 -10.83 2.93 -34.58
N ASP A 18 -11.22 1.89 -35.32
CA ASP A 18 -11.03 0.52 -34.86
C ASP A 18 -9.56 0.13 -34.91
N ILE A 19 -9.13 -0.72 -33.99
CA ILE A 19 -7.73 -1.15 -33.86
C ILE A 19 -7.24 -1.88 -35.12
N THR A 20 -8.14 -2.59 -35.81
CA THR A 20 -7.83 -3.33 -37.04
C THR A 20 -7.36 -2.41 -38.16
N SER A 21 -7.84 -1.17 -38.21
CA SER A 21 -7.44 -0.18 -39.21
C SER A 21 -5.98 0.29 -39.06
N LEU A 22 -5.36 0.04 -37.90
CA LEU A 22 -3.96 0.36 -37.63
C LEU A 22 -3.00 -0.78 -38.00
N ARG A 23 -3.53 -1.93 -38.45
CA ARG A 23 -2.73 -3.11 -38.79
C ARG A 23 -1.71 -2.79 -39.89
N GLY A 24 -0.46 -3.20 -39.67
CA GLY A 24 0.66 -2.94 -40.57
C GLY A 24 1.28 -1.55 -40.46
N LEU A 25 0.62 -0.60 -39.76
CA LEU A 25 1.15 0.75 -39.55
C LEU A 25 2.21 0.78 -38.45
N ARG A 26 3.09 1.76 -38.55
CA ARG A 26 4.04 2.13 -37.49
C ARG A 26 3.41 3.19 -36.60
N VAL A 27 3.24 2.88 -35.32
CA VAL A 27 2.54 3.75 -34.37
C VAL A 27 3.50 4.15 -33.25
N ALA A 28 3.70 5.46 -33.07
CA ALA A 28 4.46 5.98 -31.96
C ALA A 28 3.63 5.93 -30.67
N ILE A 29 4.22 5.37 -29.61
CA ILE A 29 3.57 5.18 -28.31
C ILE A 29 4.40 5.92 -27.26
N ASP A 30 3.79 6.89 -26.61
CA ASP A 30 4.33 7.53 -25.41
C ASP A 30 4.25 6.53 -24.23
N VAL A 31 5.41 6.02 -23.81
CA VAL A 31 5.51 5.03 -22.74
C VAL A 31 5.38 5.67 -21.37
N SER A 32 5.89 6.90 -21.20
CA SER A 32 5.83 7.65 -19.95
C SER A 32 4.39 7.84 -19.50
N ILE A 33 3.49 8.22 -20.41
CA ILE A 33 2.07 8.39 -20.08
C ILE A 33 1.35 7.06 -19.84
N TRP A 34 1.74 6.00 -20.54
CA TRP A 34 1.21 4.65 -20.33
C TRP A 34 1.50 4.14 -18.93
N MET A 35 2.74 4.29 -18.47
CA MET A 35 3.19 3.83 -17.16
C MET A 35 2.47 4.59 -16.05
N ILE A 36 2.41 5.92 -16.15
CA ILE A 36 1.69 6.76 -15.19
C ILE A 36 0.20 6.40 -15.13
N LYS A 37 -0.46 6.15 -16.27
CA LYS A 37 -1.87 5.73 -16.30
C LYS A 37 -2.07 4.35 -15.67
N LEU A 38 -1.16 3.42 -15.91
CA LEU A 38 -1.23 2.06 -15.36
C LEU A 38 -1.10 2.10 -13.83
N LEU A 39 -0.10 2.84 -13.31
CA LEU A 39 0.12 3.00 -11.87
C LEU A 39 -1.09 3.64 -11.16
N HIS A 40 -1.65 4.72 -11.72
CA HIS A 40 -2.85 5.33 -11.15
C HIS A 40 -4.07 4.40 -11.19
N GLY A 41 -4.25 3.64 -12.28
CA GLY A 41 -5.34 2.67 -12.40
C GLY A 41 -5.23 1.55 -11.36
N MET A 42 -4.02 1.03 -11.13
CA MET A 42 -3.76 -0.01 -10.13
C MET A 42 -3.97 0.49 -8.70
N SER A 43 -3.51 1.71 -8.39
CA SER A 43 -3.73 2.34 -7.09
C SER A 43 -5.23 2.49 -6.78
N ASN A 44 -6.04 2.90 -7.76
CA ASN A 44 -7.49 2.99 -7.60
C ASN A 44 -8.18 1.63 -7.42
N ALA A 45 -7.59 0.55 -7.97
CA ALA A 45 -8.11 -0.81 -7.84
C ALA A 45 -7.64 -1.53 -6.56
N GLY A 46 -6.80 -0.89 -5.73
CA GLY A 46 -6.26 -1.49 -4.50
C GLY A 46 -5.24 -2.62 -4.74
N VAL A 47 -4.71 -2.73 -5.96
CA VAL A 47 -3.78 -3.81 -6.35
C VAL A 47 -2.35 -3.34 -6.09
N ASN A 48 -1.71 -3.92 -5.07
CA ASN A 48 -0.38 -3.51 -4.58
C ASN A 48 0.66 -4.64 -4.66
N TYR A 49 0.61 -5.46 -5.72
CA TYR A 49 1.65 -6.46 -5.95
C TYR A 49 2.89 -5.82 -6.58
N GLU A 50 4.07 -6.24 -6.12
CA GLU A 50 5.34 -5.98 -6.79
C GLU A 50 5.25 -6.44 -8.25
N ASN A 51 5.83 -5.66 -9.18
CA ASN A 51 5.92 -5.97 -10.62
C ASN A 51 4.63 -5.99 -11.46
N VAL A 52 3.44 -5.67 -10.94
CA VAL A 52 2.21 -5.63 -11.78
C VAL A 52 2.27 -4.60 -12.90
N HIS A 53 3.04 -3.53 -12.71
CA HIS A 53 3.28 -2.54 -13.76
C HIS A 53 3.96 -3.16 -14.99
N LEU A 54 4.90 -4.10 -14.81
CA LEU A 54 5.56 -4.80 -15.91
C LEU A 54 4.58 -5.72 -16.65
N ILE A 55 3.77 -6.48 -15.90
CA ILE A 55 2.75 -7.36 -16.47
C ILE A 55 1.73 -6.55 -17.28
N GLY A 56 1.26 -5.41 -16.74
CA GLY A 56 0.29 -4.56 -17.41
C GLY A 56 0.85 -3.92 -18.69
N ILE A 57 2.12 -3.51 -18.70
CA ILE A 57 2.78 -3.02 -19.91
C ILE A 57 2.93 -4.14 -20.93
N LEU A 58 3.41 -5.32 -20.52
CA LEU A 58 3.61 -6.46 -21.41
C LEU A 58 2.30 -6.87 -22.09
N LYS A 59 1.19 -6.95 -21.35
CA LYS A 59 -0.14 -7.23 -21.90
C LYS A 59 -0.55 -6.24 -22.98
N ARG A 60 -0.29 -4.94 -22.77
CA ARG A 60 -0.59 -3.89 -23.77
C ARG A 60 0.28 -4.03 -25.01
N ILE A 61 1.56 -4.35 -24.84
CA ILE A 61 2.49 -4.56 -25.96
C ILE A 61 2.04 -5.79 -26.78
N MET A 62 1.76 -6.91 -26.11
CA MET A 62 1.25 -8.13 -26.76
C MET A 62 -0.02 -7.83 -27.57
N PHE A 63 -1.00 -7.15 -26.98
CA PHE A 63 -2.23 -6.78 -27.68
C PHE A 63 -1.97 -5.98 -28.97
N ILE A 64 -1.03 -5.04 -28.97
CA ILE A 64 -0.69 -4.25 -30.17
C ILE A 64 -0.01 -5.12 -31.23
N LEU A 65 0.92 -5.98 -30.82
CA LEU A 65 1.65 -6.87 -31.72
C LEU A 65 0.72 -7.93 -32.34
N GLU A 66 -0.21 -8.49 -31.56
CA GLU A 66 -1.23 -9.45 -32.03
C GLU A 66 -2.14 -8.83 -33.10
N ASN A 67 -2.43 -7.53 -32.99
CA ASN A 67 -3.18 -6.78 -34.00
C ASN A 67 -2.32 -6.39 -35.22
N GLY A 68 -1.07 -6.84 -35.29
CA GLY A 68 -0.15 -6.60 -36.41
C GLY A 68 0.32 -5.16 -36.54
N ILE A 69 0.25 -4.38 -35.45
CA ILE A 69 0.72 -3.00 -35.39
C ILE A 69 2.21 -3.01 -35.03
N LYS A 70 3.00 -2.10 -35.60
CA LYS A 70 4.45 -1.97 -35.34
C LYS A 70 4.68 -0.81 -34.37
N PRO A 71 4.83 -1.05 -33.06
CA PRO A 71 5.01 0.03 -32.09
C PRO A 71 6.40 0.67 -32.19
N ILE A 72 6.46 1.99 -32.05
CA ILE A 72 7.68 2.76 -31.81
C ILE A 72 7.55 3.38 -30.44
N PHE A 73 8.34 2.89 -29.48
CA PHE A 73 8.28 3.39 -28.10
C PHE A 73 9.03 4.71 -27.98
N VAL A 74 8.32 5.74 -27.54
CA VAL A 74 8.85 7.08 -27.31
C VAL A 74 8.88 7.34 -25.82
N PHE A 75 10.05 7.70 -25.32
CA PHE A 75 10.26 8.11 -23.95
C PHE A 75 10.49 9.62 -23.91
N ASP A 76 9.89 10.26 -22.92
CA ASP A 76 10.13 11.68 -22.66
C ASP A 76 11.61 11.89 -22.26
N GLY A 77 12.26 12.86 -22.89
CA GLY A 77 13.58 13.35 -22.49
C GLY A 77 13.51 14.37 -21.35
N GLN A 78 14.58 15.16 -21.22
CA GLN A 78 14.59 16.25 -20.23
C GLN A 78 13.48 17.28 -20.52
N PRO A 79 12.67 17.66 -19.52
CA PRO A 79 11.61 18.64 -19.72
C PRO A 79 12.21 20.02 -20.02
N PRO A 80 11.63 20.80 -20.95
CA PRO A 80 12.10 22.14 -21.27
C PRO A 80 11.90 23.10 -20.10
N GLU A 81 12.71 24.16 -20.02
CA GLU A 81 12.72 25.10 -18.89
C GLU A 81 11.35 25.76 -18.65
N LEU A 82 10.59 26.03 -19.72
CA LEU A 82 9.21 26.52 -19.66
C LEU A 82 8.27 25.63 -18.82
N LYS A 83 8.55 24.33 -18.73
CA LYS A 83 7.74 23.36 -17.95
C LYS A 83 8.15 23.32 -16.48
N ARG A 84 9.29 23.90 -16.10
CA ARG A 84 9.85 23.84 -14.73
C ARG A 84 8.90 24.39 -13.67
N GLN A 85 8.31 25.55 -13.90
CA GLN A 85 7.33 26.14 -12.97
C GLN A 85 6.10 25.23 -12.76
N THR A 86 5.63 24.58 -13.82
CA THR A 86 4.50 23.65 -13.74
C THR A 86 4.87 22.37 -12.97
N LEU A 87 6.11 21.88 -13.14
CA LEU A 87 6.62 20.73 -12.38
C LEU A 87 6.73 21.03 -10.88
N ILE A 88 7.22 22.22 -10.53
CA ILE A 88 7.29 22.68 -9.13
C ILE A 88 5.89 22.76 -8.52
N LYS A 89 4.93 23.40 -9.21
CA LYS A 89 3.53 23.46 -8.74
C LYS A 89 2.93 22.08 -8.51
N ARG A 90 3.19 21.12 -9.42
CA ARG A 90 2.73 19.73 -9.25
C ARG A 90 3.39 19.03 -8.07
N ALA A 91 4.67 19.29 -7.82
CA ALA A 91 5.37 18.74 -6.67
C ALA A 91 4.79 19.28 -5.34
N GLN A 92 4.57 20.59 -5.27
CA GLN A 92 3.95 21.25 -4.12
C GLN A 92 2.53 20.70 -3.85
N GLN A 93 1.71 20.52 -4.89
CA GLN A 93 0.37 19.94 -4.75
C GLN A 93 0.41 18.52 -4.18
N ARG A 94 1.34 17.67 -4.63
CA ARG A 94 1.52 16.32 -4.07
C ARG A 94 1.93 16.36 -2.61
N GLN A 95 2.85 17.25 -2.25
CA GLN A 95 3.28 17.42 -0.87
C GLN A 95 2.12 17.89 0.03
N GLN A 96 1.36 18.90 -0.41
CA GLN A 96 0.21 19.40 0.33
C GLN A 96 -0.87 18.32 0.50
N TYR A 97 -1.12 17.53 -0.53
CA TYR A 97 -2.05 16.41 -0.47
C TYR A 97 -1.63 15.38 0.59
N ASN A 98 -0.34 14.99 0.62
CA ASN A 98 0.18 14.06 1.62
C ASN A 98 0.07 14.61 3.05
N ILE A 99 0.37 15.90 3.26
CA ILE A 99 0.22 16.56 4.56
C ILE A 99 -1.26 16.55 4.99
N ASN A 100 -2.18 16.85 4.07
CA ASN A 100 -3.60 16.84 4.37
C ASN A 100 -4.11 15.43 4.70
N LEU A 101 -3.61 14.39 4.01
CA LEU A 101 -3.92 12.99 4.31
C LEU A 101 -3.44 12.59 5.71
N GLN A 102 -2.24 12.99 6.10
CA GLN A 102 -1.71 12.72 7.46
C GLN A 102 -2.59 13.37 8.53
N LYS A 103 -2.91 14.66 8.38
CA LYS A 103 -3.80 15.39 9.30
C LYS A 103 -5.20 14.77 9.38
N LEU A 104 -5.71 14.28 8.24
CA LEU A 104 -7.01 13.61 8.20
C LEU A 104 -6.95 12.29 8.96
N ALA A 105 -5.92 11.48 8.74
CA ALA A 105 -5.69 10.24 9.48
C ALA A 105 -5.60 10.48 10.98
N GLU A 106 -4.81 11.48 11.42
CA GLU A 106 -4.71 11.90 12.82
C GLU A 106 -6.09 12.28 13.40
N LYS A 107 -6.86 13.09 12.67
CA LYS A 107 -8.22 13.48 13.09
C LYS A 107 -9.16 12.29 13.23
N TYR A 108 -9.07 11.31 12.32
CA TYR A 108 -9.86 10.07 12.42
C TYR A 108 -9.45 9.24 13.64
N VAL A 109 -8.15 9.12 13.93
CA VAL A 109 -7.66 8.43 15.13
C VAL A 109 -8.19 9.09 16.41
N VAL A 110 -8.09 10.42 16.52
CA VAL A 110 -8.63 11.15 17.67
C VAL A 110 -10.14 10.92 17.83
N LYS A 111 -10.90 10.96 16.72
CA LYS A 111 -12.35 10.71 16.73
C LYS A 111 -12.72 9.28 17.16
N LEU A 112 -11.86 8.29 16.90
CA LEU A 112 -12.05 6.92 17.39
C LEU A 112 -11.82 6.84 18.90
N ILE A 113 -10.80 7.51 19.41
CA ILE A 113 -10.52 7.60 20.85
C ILE A 113 -11.68 8.29 21.58
N GLU A 114 -12.19 9.42 21.06
CA GLU A 114 -13.35 10.13 21.63
C GLU A 114 -14.62 9.28 21.68
N LYS A 115 -14.78 8.35 20.73
CA LYS A 115 -15.91 7.41 20.70
C LYS A 115 -15.74 6.22 21.67
N GLY A 116 -14.66 6.20 22.47
CA GLY A 116 -14.41 5.16 23.46
C GLY A 116 -13.90 3.85 22.87
N TYR A 117 -13.38 3.86 21.62
CA TYR A 117 -12.64 2.71 21.11
C TYR A 117 -11.28 2.65 21.81
N ASP A 118 -11.11 1.64 22.66
CA ASP A 118 -9.85 1.43 23.37
C ASP A 118 -8.79 0.84 22.42
N LEU A 119 -8.03 1.73 21.78
CA LEU A 119 -6.96 1.35 20.85
C LEU A 119 -5.82 0.58 21.55
N THR A 120 -5.74 0.63 22.89
CA THR A 120 -4.67 -0.03 23.65
C THR A 120 -4.83 -1.55 23.68
N LEU A 121 -6.06 -2.06 23.92
CA LEU A 121 -6.36 -3.50 23.84
C LEU A 121 -6.17 -4.06 22.42
N GLY A 122 -6.54 -3.27 21.41
CA GLY A 122 -6.36 -3.63 20.00
C GLY A 122 -4.89 -3.63 19.59
N SER A 123 -4.07 -2.69 20.07
CA SER A 123 -2.66 -2.56 19.70
C SER A 123 -1.78 -3.71 20.23
N LEU A 124 -2.07 -4.23 21.42
CA LEU A 124 -1.39 -5.41 21.97
C LEU A 124 -1.74 -6.67 21.17
N TRP A 125 -3.01 -6.82 20.78
CA TRP A 125 -3.45 -7.95 19.97
C TRP A 125 -2.98 -7.86 18.51
N LEU A 126 -3.00 -6.66 17.90
CA LEU A 126 -2.45 -6.43 16.56
C LEU A 126 -0.94 -6.65 16.50
N GLY A 127 -0.21 -6.19 17.52
CA GLY A 127 1.24 -6.45 17.64
C GLY A 127 1.53 -7.95 17.70
N PHE A 128 0.76 -8.70 18.49
CA PHE A 128 0.87 -10.15 18.59
C PHE A 128 0.56 -10.85 17.26
N VAL A 129 -0.51 -10.44 16.58
CA VAL A 129 -0.94 -11.00 15.29
C VAL A 129 0.08 -10.69 14.18
N LEU A 130 0.66 -9.50 14.14
CA LEU A 130 1.68 -9.14 13.14
C LEU A 130 3.00 -9.92 13.34
N VAL A 131 3.42 -10.11 14.59
CA VAL A 131 4.58 -10.96 14.92
C VAL A 131 4.32 -12.43 14.54
N PHE A 132 3.11 -12.93 14.81
CA PHE A 132 2.73 -14.31 14.50
C PHE A 132 2.62 -14.56 12.98
N ILE A 133 2.04 -13.62 12.23
CA ILE A 133 2.00 -13.66 10.76
C ILE A 133 3.41 -13.57 10.18
N GLY A 134 4.29 -12.73 10.74
CA GLY A 134 5.69 -12.64 10.33
C GLY A 134 6.47 -13.96 10.53
N MET A 135 6.21 -14.67 11.63
CA MET A 135 6.79 -15.99 11.92
C MET A 135 6.29 -17.08 10.96
N ILE A 136 5.01 -17.08 10.60
CA ILE A 136 4.43 -18.08 9.68
C ILE A 136 4.86 -17.82 8.22
N VAL A 137 4.94 -16.56 7.81
CA VAL A 137 5.20 -16.17 6.42
C VAL A 137 6.71 -16.04 6.10
N GLY A 138 7.59 -16.09 7.10
CA GLY A 138 9.05 -16.04 6.87
C GLY A 138 9.50 -14.69 6.27
N VAL A 139 8.79 -13.61 6.59
CA VAL A 139 9.11 -12.27 6.10
C VAL A 139 10.32 -11.75 6.89
N LYS A 140 11.50 -11.79 6.28
CA LYS A 140 12.65 -10.99 6.72
C LYS A 140 12.26 -9.51 6.65
N TYR A 141 11.96 -8.92 7.80
CA TYR A 141 11.84 -7.47 7.90
C TYR A 141 13.24 -6.86 7.77
N TYR A 142 13.54 -6.31 6.59
CA TYR A 142 14.70 -5.45 6.39
C TYR A 142 14.30 -4.05 6.86
N GLN A 143 14.77 -3.66 8.05
CA GLN A 143 14.63 -2.31 8.55
C GLN A 143 16.02 -1.68 8.54
N ASP A 144 16.14 -0.65 7.72
CA ASP A 144 17.34 0.14 7.49
C ASP A 144 17.78 0.83 8.79
N GLY A 145 19.04 0.65 9.18
CA GLY A 145 19.73 1.44 10.21
C GLY A 145 19.64 0.93 11.65
N TYR A 146 20.83 0.60 12.19
CA TYR A 146 21.18 0.24 13.58
C TYR A 146 21.10 -1.25 13.97
N ASP A 147 22.12 -1.98 13.52
CA ASP A 147 22.53 -3.29 14.04
C ASP A 147 23.01 -3.20 15.50
N THR A 148 22.12 -3.16 16.49
CA THR A 148 22.48 -3.57 17.88
C THR A 148 21.32 -3.98 18.79
N ILE A 149 20.08 -4.10 18.30
CA ILE A 149 18.90 -4.31 19.17
C ILE A 149 18.27 -5.72 18.98
N ALA A 150 18.79 -6.54 18.05
CA ALA A 150 18.24 -7.87 17.79
C ALA A 150 18.40 -8.87 18.97
N SER A 151 19.30 -8.62 19.93
CA SER A 151 19.53 -9.52 21.08
C SER A 151 18.72 -9.14 22.33
N THR A 152 18.32 -7.88 22.49
CA THR A 152 17.49 -7.44 23.63
C THR A 152 16.02 -7.85 23.47
N TRP A 153 15.55 -8.04 22.23
CA TRP A 153 14.17 -8.47 21.95
C TRP A 153 13.88 -9.92 22.34
N TRP A 154 14.86 -10.83 22.39
CA TRP A 154 14.61 -12.20 22.84
C TRP A 154 14.40 -12.31 24.35
N ILE A 155 15.04 -11.44 25.13
CA ILE A 155 14.92 -11.43 26.60
C ILE A 155 13.57 -10.82 27.02
N GLU A 156 13.12 -9.76 26.35
CA GLU A 156 11.81 -9.15 26.61
C GLU A 156 10.65 -10.04 26.14
N VAL A 157 10.76 -10.68 24.97
CA VAL A 157 9.77 -11.65 24.49
C VAL A 157 9.69 -12.86 25.44
N GLY A 158 10.83 -13.33 25.97
CA GLY A 158 10.88 -14.40 26.98
C GLY A 158 10.21 -14.03 28.30
N LEU A 159 10.42 -12.81 28.81
CA LEU A 159 9.77 -12.31 30.03
C LEU A 159 8.26 -12.13 29.84
N THR A 160 7.82 -11.73 28.65
CA THR A 160 6.40 -11.55 28.33
C THR A 160 5.68 -12.89 28.21
N ILE A 161 6.32 -13.91 27.61
CA ILE A 161 5.80 -15.28 27.55
C ILE A 161 5.74 -15.92 28.95
N LEU A 162 6.75 -15.69 29.80
CA LEU A 162 6.75 -16.20 31.17
C LEU A 162 5.68 -15.51 32.04
N GLY A 163 5.48 -14.20 31.87
CA GLY A 163 4.39 -13.45 32.50
C GLY A 163 3.01 -13.94 32.06
N PHE A 164 2.84 -14.24 30.77
CA PHE A 164 1.61 -14.78 30.21
C PHE A 164 1.33 -16.22 30.69
N LEU A 165 2.35 -17.07 30.82
CA LEU A 165 2.22 -18.41 31.40
C LEU A 165 1.87 -18.39 32.89
N ASN A 166 2.42 -17.44 33.65
CA ASN A 166 2.02 -17.23 35.06
C ASN A 166 0.60 -16.69 35.19
N LEU A 167 0.15 -15.84 34.26
CA LEU A 167 -1.24 -15.37 34.19
C LEU A 167 -2.21 -16.52 33.89
N ILE A 168 -1.86 -17.41 32.95
CA ILE A 168 -2.65 -18.61 32.65
C ILE A 168 -2.68 -19.57 33.84
N LYS A 169 -1.57 -19.75 34.56
CA LYS A 169 -1.56 -20.54 35.81
C LYS A 169 -2.41 -19.90 36.92
N ALA A 170 -2.40 -18.58 37.03
CA ALA A 170 -3.24 -17.86 37.98
C ALA A 170 -4.74 -17.98 37.65
N PHE A 171 -5.09 -18.08 36.35
CA PHE A 171 -6.45 -18.33 35.88
C PHE A 171 -6.86 -19.81 35.87
N SER A 172 -5.91 -20.74 35.95
CA SER A 172 -6.15 -22.19 35.99
C SER A 172 -6.30 -22.76 37.41
N ASN A 173 -6.00 -21.98 38.45
CA ASN A 173 -6.31 -22.35 39.83
C ASN A 173 -7.75 -21.91 40.13
N GLU A 174 -8.71 -22.83 39.89
CA GLU A 174 -10.02 -22.75 40.52
C GLU A 174 -9.86 -22.65 42.05
N PRO A 175 -10.69 -21.85 42.75
CA PRO A 175 -10.71 -21.88 44.21
C PRO A 175 -11.13 -23.28 44.68
N GLN A 176 -10.36 -23.89 45.60
CA GLN A 176 -10.78 -25.11 46.29
C GLN A 176 -12.19 -24.92 46.88
N SER A 177 -13.07 -25.88 46.60
CA SER A 177 -14.45 -25.87 47.08
C SER A 177 -14.49 -25.96 48.61
N SER A 178 -15.47 -25.28 49.18
CA SER A 178 -15.71 -25.09 50.61
C SER A 178 -16.25 -26.35 51.34
N GLU A 179 -15.76 -27.55 51.03
CA GLU A 179 -16.14 -28.79 51.73
C GLU A 179 -15.11 -29.25 52.79
N ASP A 180 -13.88 -28.73 52.77
CA ASP A 180 -12.83 -29.14 53.73
C ASP A 180 -12.87 -28.40 55.09
N TYR A 181 -13.72 -27.38 55.25
CA TYR A 181 -13.82 -26.62 56.51
C TYR A 181 -14.74 -27.26 57.57
N GLN A 182 -15.49 -28.31 57.24
CA GLN A 182 -16.44 -28.99 58.14
C GLN A 182 -15.90 -30.30 58.74
N ARG A 183 -14.60 -30.61 58.57
CA ARG A 183 -13.98 -31.84 59.13
C ARG A 183 -12.90 -31.61 60.20
N GLN A 184 -12.76 -30.40 60.74
CA GLN A 184 -11.78 -30.10 61.80
C GLN A 184 -12.37 -29.37 63.02
N VAL A 185 -13.62 -29.67 63.39
CA VAL A 185 -14.12 -29.44 64.76
C VAL A 185 -14.77 -30.73 65.27
#